data_AF-A0A067H892-F1
#
_entry.id   AF-A0A067H892-F1
#
_cell.length_a   1.000
_cell.length_b   1.000
_cell.length_c   1.000
_cell.angle_alpha   90.00
_cell.angle_beta   90.00
_cell.angle_gamma   90.00
#
_symmetry.space_group_name_H-M   'P 1'
#
loop_
_entity.id
_entity.type
_entity.pdbx_description
1 polymer ?
#
loop_
_entity_poly.entity_id
_entity_poly.type
_entity_poly.pdbx_seq_one_letter_code
_entity_poly.pdbx_strand_id
1 'polypeptide(L)'
;MTDYQPYRKGTVLAPTGPCNHLHVICNDPVYYPVNDCYCVLVVNISSIKDGVPHDPSCVLNSGDHRFIKHPSYVVYAEAIIWRVDNMVRKQRSGEISVHDDMPEATFNRILDGFDISDEVTPKNLKFKNKYCVSSIDDE
;
A
#
# COMPACT_ATOMS: atom_id res chain seq x y z
N MET A 1 4.93 -20.49 16.31
CA MET A 1 4.13 -19.54 15.49
C MET A 1 5.10 -18.49 15.01
N THR A 2 5.30 -18.39 13.70
CA THR A 2 6.08 -17.28 13.13
C THR A 2 5.19 -16.05 13.18
N ASP A 3 5.71 -14.96 13.72
CA ASP A 3 4.97 -13.70 13.72
C ASP A 3 4.74 -13.21 12.29
N TYR A 4 3.61 -12.54 12.08
CA TYR A 4 3.36 -11.83 10.84
C TYR A 4 4.51 -10.85 10.58
N GLN A 5 5.05 -10.89 9.37
CA GLN A 5 6.04 -9.95 8.88
C GLN A 5 5.45 -9.24 7.66
N PRO A 6 5.26 -7.92 7.65
CA PRO A 6 4.87 -7.21 6.43
C PRO A 6 6.01 -7.30 5.40
N TYR A 7 5.66 -7.36 4.12
CA TYR A 7 6.60 -7.49 3.01
C TYR A 7 6.07 -6.81 1.75
N ARG A 8 6.96 -6.49 0.82
CA ARG A 8 6.66 -5.88 -0.49
C ARG A 8 5.59 -6.70 -1.23
N LYS A 9 4.57 -6.04 -1.78
CA LYS A 9 3.37 -6.62 -2.45
C LYS A 9 2.37 -7.30 -1.53
N GLY A 10 2.73 -7.61 -0.30
CA GLY A 10 1.77 -8.12 0.68
C GLY A 10 0.61 -7.16 0.84
N THR A 11 -0.60 -7.70 1.03
CA THR A 11 -1.79 -6.88 1.25
C THR A 11 -2.46 -7.21 2.57
N VAL A 12 -3.13 -6.22 3.14
CA VAL A 12 -3.95 -6.39 4.33
C VAL A 12 -5.29 -5.69 4.15
N LEU A 13 -6.32 -6.23 4.81
CA LEU A 13 -7.56 -5.50 5.04
C LEU A 13 -7.43 -4.78 6.37
N ALA A 14 -7.62 -3.46 6.36
CA ALA A 14 -7.59 -2.63 7.55
C ALA A 14 -8.84 -1.74 7.62
N PRO A 15 -9.37 -1.43 8.81
CA PRO A 15 -10.48 -0.53 8.99
C PRO A 15 -10.15 0.87 8.48
N THR A 16 -11.01 1.40 7.60
CA THR A 16 -10.97 2.78 7.12
C THR A 16 -12.39 3.32 7.18
N GLY A 17 -12.71 4.04 8.25
CA GLY A 17 -14.09 4.42 8.56
C GLY A 17 -14.98 3.20 8.85
N PRO A 18 -16.16 3.06 8.20
CA PRO A 18 -17.13 2.01 8.52
C PRO A 18 -16.81 0.64 7.90
N CYS A 19 -15.82 0.53 7.01
CA CYS A 19 -15.52 -0.71 6.29
C CYS A 19 -14.01 -0.98 6.21
N ASN A 20 -13.66 -2.22 5.88
CA ASN A 20 -12.27 -2.61 5.65
C ASN A 20 -11.87 -2.31 4.21
N HIS A 21 -10.75 -1.62 4.04
CA HIS A 21 -10.16 -1.32 2.75
C HIS A 21 -8.91 -2.18 2.54
N LEU A 22 -8.66 -2.51 1.27
CA LEU A 22 -7.43 -3.17 0.87
C LEU A 22 -6.28 -2.17 0.92
N HIS A 23 -5.22 -2.56 1.62
CA HIS A 23 -3.98 -1.83 1.73
C HIS A 23 -2.85 -2.66 1.13
N VAL A 24 -1.99 -2.01 0.34
CA VAL A 24 -0.87 -2.64 -0.36
C VAL A 24 0.43 -2.13 0.22
N ILE A 25 1.33 -3.04 0.58
CA ILE A 25 2.64 -2.73 1.16
C ILE A 25 3.67 -2.51 0.02
N CYS A 26 4.23 -1.32 -0.06
CA CYS A 26 5.07 -0.87 -1.18
C CYS A 26 6.56 -1.25 -1.06
N ASN A 27 7.02 -1.70 0.10
CA ASN A 27 8.41 -2.10 0.31
C ASN A 27 8.53 -3.15 1.43
N ASP A 28 9.63 -3.89 1.41
CA ASP A 28 10.02 -4.68 2.57
C ASP A 28 10.41 -3.76 3.74
N PRO A 29 10.25 -4.20 5.00
CA PRO A 29 10.60 -3.43 6.18
C PRO A 29 11.98 -2.80 6.12
N VAL A 30 12.03 -1.48 6.18
CA VAL A 30 13.28 -0.71 6.24
C VAL A 30 13.35 0.10 7.53
N TYR A 31 14.54 0.23 8.09
CA TYR A 31 14.74 1.17 9.19
C TYR A 31 14.62 2.61 8.66
N TYR A 32 13.67 3.37 9.22
CA TYR A 32 13.41 4.74 8.83
C TYR A 32 13.87 5.71 9.92
N PRO A 33 15.02 6.41 9.72
CA PRO A 33 15.64 7.22 10.78
C PRO A 33 14.75 8.34 11.33
N VAL A 34 13.83 8.87 10.52
CA VAL A 34 12.91 9.95 10.94
C VAL A 34 11.95 9.47 12.04
N ASN A 35 11.55 8.20 12.01
CA ASN A 35 10.65 7.62 12.99
C ASN A 35 11.39 6.73 14.01
N ASP A 36 12.71 6.55 13.86
CA ASP A 36 13.55 5.66 14.66
C ASP A 36 12.97 4.23 14.83
N CYS A 37 12.46 3.65 13.74
CA CYS A 37 11.89 2.30 13.75
C CYS A 37 11.80 1.71 12.34
N TYR A 38 11.52 0.41 12.27
CA TYR A 38 11.22 -0.26 11.01
C TYR A 38 9.84 0.14 10.49
N CYS A 39 9.80 0.55 9.22
CA CYS A 39 8.61 1.07 8.57
C CYS A 39 8.40 0.45 7.19
N VAL A 40 7.16 0.53 6.72
CA VAL A 40 6.76 0.27 5.34
C VAL A 40 5.85 1.40 4.85
N LEU A 41 5.91 1.72 3.57
CA LEU A 41 4.95 2.57 2.90
C LEU A 41 3.76 1.74 2.45
N VAL A 42 2.57 2.28 2.63
CA VAL A 42 1.31 1.62 2.36
C VAL A 42 0.38 2.56 1.60
N VAL A 43 -0.31 2.03 0.60
CA VAL A 43 -1.42 2.71 -0.08
C VAL A 43 -2.73 1.98 0.17
N ASN A 44 -3.84 2.70 0.22
CA ASN A 44 -5.18 2.15 0.27
C ASN A 44 -5.85 2.20 -1.10
N ILE A 45 -6.82 1.30 -1.29
CA ILE A 45 -7.62 1.21 -2.50
C ILE A 45 -9.07 1.56 -2.16
N SER A 46 -9.70 2.36 -3.04
CA SER A 46 -11.09 2.77 -2.93
C SER A 46 -11.84 2.52 -4.23
N SER A 47 -13.11 2.14 -4.15
CA SER A 47 -13.95 1.98 -5.35
C SER A 47 -14.24 3.33 -5.99
N ILE A 48 -14.21 3.37 -7.32
CA ILE A 48 -14.68 4.53 -8.09
C ILE A 48 -16.20 4.57 -8.00
N LYS A 49 -16.74 5.75 -7.67
CA LYS A 49 -18.19 6.00 -7.58
C LYS A 49 -18.58 7.06 -8.60
N ASP A 50 -19.74 6.89 -9.21
CA ASP A 50 -20.24 7.85 -10.20
C ASP A 50 -20.41 9.25 -9.59
N GLY A 51 -20.00 10.27 -10.34
CA GLY A 51 -20.02 11.67 -9.90
C GLY A 51 -19.04 12.03 -8.77
N VAL A 52 -18.22 11.10 -8.27
CA VAL A 52 -17.22 11.36 -7.23
C VAL A 52 -15.83 11.47 -7.87
N PRO A 53 -15.12 12.60 -7.70
CA PRO A 53 -13.74 12.73 -8.16
C PRO A 53 -12.85 11.63 -7.55
N HIS A 54 -11.91 11.15 -8.35
CA HIS A 54 -10.90 10.19 -7.93
C HIS A 54 -9.58 10.50 -8.63
N ASP A 55 -8.49 10.04 -8.04
CA ASP A 55 -7.17 10.15 -8.65
C ASP A 55 -7.05 9.14 -9.82
N PRO A 56 -6.87 9.60 -11.07
CA PRO A 56 -6.77 8.72 -12.22
C PRO A 56 -5.38 8.07 -12.40
N SER A 57 -4.40 8.43 -11.56
CA SER A 57 -2.99 8.02 -11.73
C SER A 57 -2.79 6.51 -11.67
N CYS A 58 -3.64 5.79 -10.94
CA CYS A 58 -3.65 4.33 -10.95
C CYS A 58 -5.07 3.78 -10.74
N VAL A 59 -5.72 3.40 -11.84
CA VAL A 59 -7.02 2.72 -11.85
C VAL A 59 -6.82 1.21 -11.87
N LEU A 60 -7.59 0.52 -11.02
CA LEU A 60 -7.60 -0.92 -10.84
C LEU A 60 -8.96 -1.49 -11.25
N ASN A 61 -8.94 -2.58 -12.01
CA ASN A 61 -10.14 -3.25 -12.52
C ASN A 61 -10.25 -4.68 -12.01
N SER A 62 -11.42 -5.28 -12.20
CA SER A 62 -11.62 -6.71 -11.92
C SER A 62 -10.58 -7.54 -12.67
N GLY A 63 -9.87 -8.40 -11.95
CA GLY A 63 -8.76 -9.20 -12.47
C GLY A 63 -7.38 -8.72 -12.01
N ASP A 64 -7.24 -7.45 -11.62
CA ASP A 64 -5.95 -6.90 -11.16
C ASP A 64 -5.51 -7.45 -9.81
N HIS A 65 -6.47 -7.82 -8.96
CA HIS A 65 -6.25 -8.50 -7.67
C HIS A 65 -7.57 -9.12 -7.18
N ARG A 66 -7.53 -10.23 -6.41
CA ARG A 66 -8.77 -10.99 -6.08
C ARG A 66 -9.84 -10.17 -5.35
N PHE A 67 -9.43 -9.15 -4.59
CA PHE A 67 -10.33 -8.28 -3.82
C PHE A 67 -11.06 -7.27 -4.71
N ILE A 68 -10.49 -6.90 -5.85
CA ILE A 68 -11.04 -5.87 -6.73
C ILE A 68 -12.13 -6.49 -7.59
N LYS A 69 -13.38 -6.10 -7.31
CA LYS A 69 -14.58 -6.56 -8.04
C LYS A 69 -15.22 -5.49 -8.92
N HIS A 70 -14.88 -4.23 -8.66
CA HIS A 70 -15.39 -3.06 -9.36
C HIS A 70 -14.23 -2.12 -9.67
N PRO A 71 -14.38 -1.22 -10.67
CA PRO A 71 -13.39 -0.17 -10.93
C PRO A 71 -13.06 0.56 -9.63
N SER A 72 -11.77 0.63 -9.34
CA SER A 72 -11.20 1.16 -8.11
C SER A 72 -9.97 2.01 -8.45
N TYR A 73 -9.50 2.80 -7.51
CA TYR A 73 -8.30 3.61 -7.67
C TYR A 73 -7.44 3.55 -6.41
N VAL A 74 -6.15 3.85 -6.58
CA VAL A 74 -5.21 4.01 -5.47
C VAL A 74 -5.37 5.42 -4.90
N VAL A 75 -5.55 5.54 -3.59
CA VAL A 75 -5.77 6.84 -2.94
C VAL A 75 -4.41 7.39 -2.45
N TYR A 76 -3.62 7.98 -3.35
CA TYR A 76 -2.27 8.45 -3.03
C TYR A 76 -2.23 9.56 -1.96
N ALA A 77 -3.29 10.38 -1.87
CA ALA A 77 -3.48 11.36 -0.80
C ALA A 77 -3.40 10.75 0.61
N GLU A 78 -3.83 9.49 0.74
CA GLU A 78 -3.89 8.75 2.02
C GLU A 78 -2.74 7.74 2.18
N ALA A 79 -1.75 7.75 1.28
CA ALA A 79 -0.55 6.94 1.44
C ALA A 79 0.11 7.22 2.81
N ILE A 80 0.60 6.17 3.46
CA ILE A 80 1.05 6.29 4.85
C ILE A 80 2.22 5.36 5.14
N ILE A 81 3.16 5.88 5.94
CA ILE A 81 4.30 5.11 6.44
C ILE A 81 3.88 4.46 7.76
N TRP A 82 3.64 3.16 7.74
CA TRP A 82 3.30 2.37 8.92
C TRP A 82 4.54 1.84 9.61
N ARG A 83 4.49 1.82 10.95
CA ARG A 83 5.50 1.15 11.77
C ARG A 83 5.21 -0.35 11.82
N VAL A 84 6.23 -1.16 11.62
CA VAL A 84 6.11 -2.63 11.54
C VAL A 84 5.59 -3.21 12.86
N ASP A 85 6.10 -2.75 14.00
CA ASP A 85 5.68 -3.19 15.34
C ASP A 85 4.16 -3.03 15.56
N ASN A 86 3.60 -1.90 15.11
CA ASN A 86 2.16 -1.64 15.16
C ASN A 86 1.38 -2.58 14.24
N MET A 87 1.86 -2.81 13.02
CA MET A 87 1.21 -3.75 12.09
C MET A 87 1.14 -5.16 12.69
N VAL A 88 2.24 -5.66 13.26
CA VAL A 88 2.29 -6.98 13.91
C VAL A 88 1.29 -7.06 15.06
N ARG A 89 1.23 -6.03 15.92
CA ARG A 89 0.25 -5.96 17.01
C ARG A 89 -1.19 -5.98 16.48
N LYS A 90 -1.49 -5.17 15.47
CA LYS A 90 -2.83 -5.10 14.87
C LYS A 90 -3.24 -6.42 14.25
N GLN A 91 -2.32 -7.10 13.55
CA GLN A 91 -2.58 -8.41 12.96
C GLN A 91 -2.87 -9.44 14.04
N ARG A 92 -2.05 -9.49 15.11
CA ARG A 92 -2.26 -10.40 16.26
C ARG A 92 -3.60 -10.15 16.97
N SER A 93 -4.04 -8.89 17.06
CA SER A 93 -5.34 -8.54 17.64
C SER A 93 -6.54 -8.80 16.73
N GLY A 94 -6.32 -9.11 15.45
CA GLY A 94 -7.38 -9.26 14.45
C GLY A 94 -7.91 -7.94 13.88
N GLU A 95 -7.32 -6.79 14.24
CA GLU A 95 -7.71 -5.48 13.69
C GLU A 95 -7.36 -5.37 12.20
N ILE A 96 -6.26 -5.98 11.76
CA ILE A 96 -5.95 -6.15 10.34
C ILE A 96 -5.86 -7.63 9.99
N SER A 97 -6.24 -7.98 8.78
CA SER A 97 -6.15 -9.35 8.27
C SER A 97 -5.33 -9.41 6.98
N VAL A 98 -4.46 -10.41 6.88
CA VAL A 98 -3.65 -10.64 5.68
C VAL A 98 -4.55 -11.08 4.53
N HIS A 99 -4.20 -10.64 3.33
CA HIS A 99 -4.90 -10.97 2.10
C HIS A 99 -3.87 -11.32 1.00
N ASP A 100 -4.33 -11.79 -0.16
CA ASP A 100 -3.44 -12.18 -1.26
C ASP A 100 -2.48 -11.07 -1.68
N ASP A 101 -1.32 -11.47 -2.18
CA ASP A 101 -0.35 -10.54 -2.73
C ASP A 101 -0.88 -9.80 -3.93
N MET A 102 -0.45 -8.55 -4.06
CA MET A 102 -0.66 -7.79 -5.27
C MET A 102 0.15 -8.40 -6.42
N PRO A 103 -0.47 -8.75 -7.57
CA PRO A 103 0.26 -9.22 -8.73
C PRO A 103 1.31 -8.21 -9.19
N GLU A 104 2.49 -8.68 -9.61
CA GLU A 104 3.65 -7.82 -9.91
C GLU A 104 3.32 -6.71 -10.92
N ALA A 105 2.60 -7.03 -12.00
CA ALA A 105 2.22 -6.05 -13.01
C ALA A 105 1.30 -4.95 -12.45
N THR A 106 0.36 -5.30 -11.57
CA THR A 106 -0.48 -4.32 -10.87
C THR A 106 0.32 -3.52 -9.87
N PHE A 107 1.20 -4.19 -9.11
CA PHE A 107 2.06 -3.55 -8.12
C PHE A 107 2.99 -2.49 -8.73
N ASN A 108 3.58 -2.77 -9.90
CA ASN A 108 4.43 -1.81 -10.58
C ASN A 108 3.64 -0.55 -10.99
N ARG A 109 2.42 -0.70 -11.52
CA ARG A 109 1.53 0.44 -11.80
C ARG A 109 1.19 1.25 -10.55
N ILE A 110 1.08 0.61 -9.38
CA ILE A 110 0.88 1.30 -8.10
C ILE A 110 2.12 2.14 -7.74
N LEU A 111 3.33 1.61 -7.95
CA LEU A 111 4.55 2.37 -7.70
C LEU A 111 4.72 3.53 -8.69
N ASP A 112 4.43 3.31 -9.96
CA ASP A 112 4.52 4.32 -11.03
C ASP A 112 3.53 5.48 -10.77
N GLY A 113 2.33 5.19 -10.25
CA GLY A 113 1.35 6.22 -9.95
C GLY A 113 1.78 7.22 -8.86
N PHE A 114 2.78 6.90 -8.02
CA PHE A 114 3.38 7.90 -7.11
C PHE A 114 4.09 9.03 -7.88
N ASP A 115 4.57 8.77 -9.09
CA ASP A 115 5.28 9.77 -9.90
C ASP A 115 4.33 10.56 -10.82
N ILE A 116 3.06 10.15 -10.87
CA ILE A 116 2.01 10.72 -11.74
C ILE A 116 1.03 11.55 -10.91
N SER A 117 0.69 11.10 -9.70
CA SER A 117 -0.32 11.73 -8.85
C SER A 117 0.18 13.03 -8.22
N ASP A 118 -0.61 14.10 -8.42
CA ASP A 118 -0.42 15.39 -7.76
C ASP A 118 -0.85 15.37 -6.28
N GLU A 119 -1.52 14.31 -5.82
CA GLU A 119 -2.03 14.19 -4.45
C GLU A 119 -1.01 13.57 -3.48
N VAL A 120 0.10 13.03 -3.99
CA VAL A 120 1.14 12.39 -3.18
C VAL A 120 1.82 13.44 -2.30
N THR A 121 1.86 13.18 -0.98
CA THR A 121 2.60 14.06 -0.08
C THR A 121 4.11 14.00 -0.35
N PRO A 122 4.86 15.12 -0.27
CA PRO A 122 6.31 15.14 -0.50
C PRO A 122 7.08 14.16 0.40
N LYS A 123 6.58 13.93 1.63
CA LYS A 123 7.14 12.96 2.57
C LYS A 123 7.06 11.53 2.02
N ASN A 124 5.90 11.13 1.52
CA ASN A 124 5.68 9.79 0.99
C ASN A 124 6.43 9.59 -0.32
N LEU A 125 6.44 10.59 -1.21
CA LEU A 125 7.21 10.52 -2.46
C LEU A 125 8.72 10.35 -2.18
N LYS A 126 9.26 11.12 -1.23
CA LYS A 126 10.67 10.97 -0.81
C LYS A 126 10.96 9.59 -0.21
N PHE A 127 10.02 9.04 0.57
CA PHE A 127 10.16 7.69 1.10
C PHE A 127 10.15 6.64 -0.02
N LYS A 128 9.16 6.71 -0.93
CA LYS A 128 9.04 5.83 -2.10
C LYS A 128 10.32 5.83 -2.92
N ASN A 129 10.83 7.01 -3.29
CA ASN A 129 12.03 7.12 -4.12
C ASN A 129 13.28 6.57 -3.46
N LYS A 130 13.32 6.48 -2.13
CA LYS A 130 14.48 5.96 -1.40
C LYS A 130 14.38 4.48 -1.09
N TYR A 131 13.18 3.95 -0.85
CA TYR A 131 13.00 2.63 -0.23
C TYR A 131 12.09 1.67 -1.01
N CYS A 132 11.34 2.15 -2.01
CA CYS A 132 10.44 1.33 -2.82
C CYS A 132 11.04 1.06 -4.22
N VAL A 133 12.36 0.83 -4.29
CA VAL A 133 13.05 0.52 -5.55
C VAL A 133 12.85 -0.95 -5.92
N SER A 134 12.72 -1.22 -7.22
CA SER A 134 12.74 -2.60 -7.72
C SER A 134 14.12 -3.18 -7.45
N SER A 135 14.19 -4.35 -6.81
CA SER A 135 15.42 -5.09 -6.53
C SER A 135 16.05 -5.58 -7.85
N ILE A 136 16.62 -4.67 -8.64
CA ILE A 136 17.34 -4.97 -9.88
C ILE A 136 18.84 -4.62 -9.73
N ASP A 137 19.26 -3.92 -8.67
CA ASP A 137 20.65 -3.47 -8.52
C ASP A 137 21.50 -4.31 -7.54
N ASP A 138 21.17 -5.60 -7.36
CA ASP A 138 22.04 -6.57 -6.67
C ASP A 138 22.39 -7.73 -7.61
N GLU A 139 23.11 -7.44 -8.71
CA GLU A 139 23.93 -8.41 -9.47
C GLU A 139 25.31 -7.81 -9.80
#